data_AF-A0AAU9X614-F1
#
_entry.id   AF-A0AAU9X614-F1
#
_cell.length_a   1.000
_cell.length_b   1.000
_cell.length_c   1.000
_cell.angle_alpha   90.00
_cell.angle_beta   90.00
_cell.angle_gamma   90.00
#
_symmetry.space_group_name_H-M   'P 1'
#
loop_
_entity.id
_entity.type
_entity.pdbx_description
1 polymer ?
#
loop_
_entity_poly.entity_id
_entity_poly.type
_entity_poly.pdbx_seq_one_letter_code
_entity_poly.pdbx_strand_id
1 'polypeptide(L)'
;MSSSEAANAASSHQEQREQKVLDVMFLCDEWKSSKGGLSTFNREFAINLAEATTGSMKIHCYVSNSDDRDREDAEQHGVNLITARSVPGSADPLECLKFPPSKLPKPHLVIGHGRKLGSPAYSLVQITKCKWIQFVHVYCEDLGKYKESATAAEDTIEENEEKHKMEIELCKAADAVVAVGSRLQQKYSRRLLNVEVKIITPGIFGKFSNESKLAVDRSVVKNFNVSLFGRAAFEDLSLKGYDVVANAIGSLGKNFELTFVGSSPGEQRKVEQWFLDNTCINRNQLTIRRYCSEQEELKVMFYQSDLVALPSRTEGFGLVALEAISAGVPVLVSGESGITEALQKVEGGNTVIVGSGEGEDKDEWARRIREMYEESAEEREANAVKLRENYRKVYAWKEECERFKRLIENVVKTANGGEMNIKVDVNYLKPKEQNMQTGMLATETVRCQEVILPRVSATSAASGSASCPQTEDLHTRKEEIFLSIILNYFNSIKPQSIEEFNRFMEYAEKMRLIITGVSKGSLVITVRCESLMILEDLWTDYSSGHLDEVVQNCFVTEEILKELNLAELRLKTTIDIEEYNACKMFFEKDALRGW
;
A
#
# COMPACT_ATOMS: atom_id res chain seq x y z
N MET A 1 20.43 19.77 -48.22
CA MET A 1 19.58 20.49 -47.27
C MET A 1 18.45 19.56 -46.84
N SER A 2 18.45 19.24 -45.54
CA SER A 2 17.28 18.89 -44.72
C SER A 2 16.42 17.70 -45.16
N SER A 3 16.78 16.48 -44.71
CA SER A 3 15.84 15.50 -44.12
C SER A 3 16.46 14.09 -43.91
N SER A 4 17.60 13.94 -43.22
CA SER A 4 18.05 12.59 -42.82
C SER A 4 18.75 12.48 -41.46
N GLU A 5 18.74 13.53 -40.64
CA GLU A 5 19.43 13.54 -39.33
C GLU A 5 18.51 13.44 -38.10
N ALA A 6 17.21 13.18 -38.28
CA ALA A 6 16.25 13.14 -37.16
C ALA A 6 15.82 11.72 -36.73
N ALA A 7 16.38 10.64 -37.31
CA ALA A 7 15.88 9.27 -37.07
C ALA A 7 16.80 8.36 -36.25
N ASN A 8 18.00 8.80 -35.85
CA ASN A 8 18.97 7.95 -35.13
C ASN A 8 19.19 8.32 -33.65
N ALA A 9 18.31 9.13 -33.05
CA ALA A 9 18.41 9.54 -31.65
C ALA A 9 17.45 8.79 -30.69
N ALA A 10 16.80 7.71 -31.12
CA ALA A 10 15.72 7.06 -30.35
C ALA A 10 15.92 5.56 -30.05
N SER A 11 17.15 5.01 -30.13
CA SER A 11 17.36 3.56 -30.02
C SER A 11 18.60 3.15 -29.19
N SER A 12 18.84 3.78 -28.04
CA SER A 12 19.90 3.29 -27.12
C SER A 12 19.64 3.55 -25.62
N HIS A 13 18.39 3.67 -25.19
CA HIS A 13 18.03 3.69 -23.77
C HIS A 13 16.81 2.82 -23.51
N GLN A 14 17.01 1.51 -23.61
CA GLN A 14 16.10 0.55 -22.99
C GLN A 14 16.91 -0.66 -22.56
N GLU A 15 17.86 -0.43 -21.64
CA GLU A 15 18.19 -1.44 -20.66
C GLU A 15 16.87 -1.79 -19.95
N GLN A 16 16.34 -2.97 -20.25
CA GLN A 16 15.26 -3.56 -19.48
C GLN A 16 15.78 -3.77 -18.05
N ARG A 17 15.60 -2.77 -17.18
CA ARG A 17 15.51 -3.02 -15.74
C ARG A 17 14.37 -4.02 -15.58
N GLU A 18 14.68 -5.29 -15.31
CA GLU A 18 13.70 -6.23 -14.79
C GLU A 18 13.03 -5.57 -13.59
N GLN A 19 11.79 -5.10 -13.77
CA GLN A 19 11.08 -4.38 -12.74
C GLN A 19 10.72 -5.40 -11.66
N LYS A 20 11.49 -5.39 -10.56
CA LYS A 20 11.32 -6.34 -9.46
C LYS A 20 9.89 -6.26 -8.93
N VAL A 21 9.12 -7.32 -9.13
CA VAL A 21 7.73 -7.43 -8.65
C VAL A 21 7.73 -7.48 -7.12
N LEU A 22 6.93 -6.63 -6.48
CA LEU A 22 6.85 -6.58 -5.01
C LEU A 22 5.72 -7.47 -4.48
N ASP A 23 6.06 -8.47 -3.67
CA ASP A 23 5.10 -9.19 -2.83
C ASP A 23 4.59 -8.32 -1.67
N VAL A 24 3.29 -8.00 -1.69
CA VAL A 24 2.59 -7.21 -0.67
C VAL A 24 1.55 -8.09 0.02
N MET A 25 1.59 -8.16 1.35
CA MET A 25 0.74 -9.06 2.13
C MET A 25 -0.18 -8.30 3.06
N PHE A 26 -1.48 -8.42 2.83
CA PHE A 26 -2.51 -7.97 3.74
C PHE A 26 -2.74 -9.02 4.82
N LEU A 27 -2.72 -8.59 6.09
CA LEU A 27 -3.29 -9.40 7.15
C LEU A 27 -4.80 -9.19 7.18
N CYS A 28 -5.53 -10.30 7.22
CA CYS A 28 -6.97 -10.32 7.16
C CYS A 28 -7.51 -11.29 8.21
N ASP A 29 -8.59 -10.92 8.91
CA ASP A 29 -9.32 -11.88 9.75
C ASP A 29 -9.97 -12.96 8.85
N GLU A 30 -10.58 -12.52 7.75
CA GLU A 30 -11.24 -13.36 6.74
C GLU A 30 -11.05 -12.73 5.35
N TRP A 31 -11.27 -13.53 4.29
CA TRP A 31 -11.39 -13.00 2.92
C TRP A 31 -12.77 -12.40 2.65
N LYS A 32 -13.82 -12.99 3.24
CA LYS A 32 -15.21 -12.53 3.10
C LYS A 32 -15.40 -11.15 3.74
N SER A 33 -16.54 -10.54 3.44
CA SER A 33 -16.97 -9.23 3.96
C SER A 33 -17.94 -9.37 5.15
N SER A 34 -17.80 -10.42 5.97
CA SER A 34 -18.86 -10.89 6.91
C SER A 34 -18.70 -10.43 8.37
N LYS A 35 -17.59 -9.78 8.71
CA LYS A 35 -17.24 -9.30 10.06
C LYS A 35 -17.27 -7.77 10.19
N GLY A 36 -17.89 -7.10 9.23
CA GLY A 36 -18.15 -5.65 9.24
C GLY A 36 -17.12 -4.83 8.48
N GLY A 37 -16.93 -3.58 8.90
CA GLY A 37 -16.20 -2.59 8.10
C GLY A 37 -14.72 -2.92 7.85
N LEU A 38 -14.03 -3.54 8.81
CA LEU A 38 -12.62 -3.88 8.66
C LEU A 38 -12.39 -4.92 7.54
N SER A 39 -13.11 -6.04 7.56
CA SER A 39 -12.95 -7.08 6.53
C SER A 39 -13.45 -6.60 5.17
N THR A 40 -14.52 -5.81 5.16
CA THR A 40 -15.02 -5.16 3.94
C THR A 40 -13.97 -4.26 3.29
N PHE A 41 -13.40 -3.32 4.06
CA PHE A 41 -12.35 -2.44 3.54
C PHE A 41 -11.14 -3.23 3.04
N ASN A 42 -10.65 -4.20 3.82
CA ASN A 42 -9.47 -4.98 3.44
C ASN A 42 -9.69 -5.73 2.13
N ARG A 43 -10.84 -6.39 1.95
CA ARG A 43 -11.18 -7.11 0.72
C ARG A 43 -11.24 -6.15 -0.47
N GLU A 44 -12.03 -5.08 -0.38
CA GLU A 44 -12.21 -4.14 -1.49
C GLU A 44 -10.88 -3.46 -1.84
N PHE A 45 -10.07 -3.11 -0.84
CA PHE A 45 -8.78 -2.48 -1.09
C PHE A 45 -7.78 -3.45 -1.72
N ALA A 46 -7.70 -4.70 -1.25
CA ALA A 46 -6.81 -5.70 -1.84
C ALA A 46 -7.16 -5.98 -3.31
N ILE A 47 -8.45 -6.08 -3.64
CA ILE A 47 -8.94 -6.29 -5.02
C ILE A 47 -8.53 -5.10 -5.91
N ASN A 48 -8.87 -3.87 -5.50
CA ASN A 48 -8.59 -2.69 -6.30
C ASN A 48 -7.09 -2.40 -6.41
N LEU A 49 -6.30 -2.75 -5.40
CA LEU A 49 -4.85 -2.62 -5.46
C LEU A 49 -4.25 -3.67 -6.41
N ALA A 50 -4.72 -4.92 -6.38
CA ALA A 50 -4.27 -5.96 -7.29
C ALA A 50 -4.54 -5.56 -8.75
N GLU A 51 -5.74 -5.07 -9.04
CA GLU A 51 -6.10 -4.57 -10.38
C GLU A 51 -5.18 -3.43 -10.83
N ALA A 52 -5.02 -2.40 -9.99
CA ALA A 52 -4.21 -1.22 -10.33
C ALA A 52 -2.70 -1.50 -10.45
N THR A 53 -2.20 -2.54 -9.78
CA THR A 53 -0.75 -2.83 -9.70
C THR A 53 -0.32 -4.04 -10.52
N THR A 54 -1.20 -4.54 -11.40
CA THR A 54 -0.94 -5.68 -12.29
C THR A 54 0.43 -5.59 -12.96
N GLY A 55 1.26 -6.62 -12.77
CA GLY A 55 2.62 -6.71 -13.33
C GLY A 55 3.72 -6.02 -12.50
N SER A 56 3.38 -5.20 -11.51
CA SER A 56 4.35 -4.52 -10.62
C SER A 56 4.32 -5.00 -9.17
N MET A 57 3.17 -5.49 -8.70
CA MET A 57 3.02 -6.05 -7.35
C MET A 57 2.24 -7.37 -7.40
N LYS A 58 2.55 -8.25 -6.46
CA LYS A 58 1.79 -9.47 -6.20
C LYS A 58 1.07 -9.30 -4.88
N ILE A 59 -0.25 -9.30 -4.91
CA ILE A 59 -1.07 -9.07 -3.72
C ILE A 59 -1.43 -10.40 -3.08
N HIS A 60 -1.15 -10.51 -1.79
CA HIS A 60 -1.48 -11.66 -0.96
C HIS A 60 -2.41 -11.24 0.17
N CYS A 61 -3.38 -12.08 0.49
CA CYS A 61 -4.15 -11.97 1.73
C CYS A 61 -3.84 -13.17 2.62
N TYR A 62 -3.25 -12.90 3.79
CA TYR A 62 -3.00 -13.93 4.79
C TYR A 62 -4.13 -13.91 5.82
N VAL A 63 -4.94 -14.98 5.81
CA VAL A 63 -6.21 -15.08 6.54
C VAL A 63 -6.19 -16.16 7.62
N SER A 64 -6.96 -15.94 8.69
CA SER A 64 -7.08 -16.92 9.77
C SER A 64 -7.73 -18.23 9.32
N ASN A 65 -8.67 -18.13 8.38
CA ASN A 65 -9.41 -19.24 7.80
C ASN A 65 -9.93 -18.87 6.39
N SER A 66 -10.07 -19.87 5.52
CA SER A 66 -10.71 -19.73 4.20
C SER A 66 -11.16 -21.08 3.66
N ASP A 67 -12.27 -21.10 2.92
CA ASP A 67 -12.74 -22.27 2.16
C ASP A 67 -12.26 -22.23 0.68
N ASP A 68 -12.62 -23.22 -0.13
CA ASP A 68 -12.21 -23.27 -1.55
C ASP A 68 -12.88 -22.16 -2.38
N ARG A 69 -14.11 -21.77 -2.03
CA ARG A 69 -14.80 -20.67 -2.72
C ARG A 69 -14.12 -19.34 -2.43
N ASP A 70 -13.61 -19.14 -1.22
CA ASP A 70 -12.81 -17.97 -0.88
C ASP A 70 -11.55 -17.88 -1.73
N ARG A 71 -10.86 -19.00 -1.94
CA ARG A 71 -9.65 -19.06 -2.78
C ARG A 71 -9.96 -18.77 -4.24
N GLU A 72 -11.01 -19.38 -4.79
CA GLU A 72 -11.46 -19.15 -6.16
C GLU A 72 -11.90 -17.69 -6.39
N ASP A 73 -12.66 -17.10 -5.45
CA ASP A 73 -13.08 -15.69 -5.50
C ASP A 73 -11.89 -14.74 -5.43
N ALA A 74 -10.91 -14.99 -4.55
CA ALA A 74 -9.69 -14.18 -4.48
C ALA A 74 -8.87 -14.27 -5.77
N GLU A 75 -8.72 -15.47 -6.33
CA GLU A 75 -7.95 -15.69 -7.57
C GLU A 75 -8.57 -14.97 -8.77
N GLN A 76 -9.92 -14.94 -8.87
CA GLN A 76 -10.63 -14.19 -9.91
C GLN A 76 -10.31 -12.68 -9.88
N HIS A 77 -9.93 -12.16 -8.71
CA HIS A 77 -9.54 -10.76 -8.51
C HIS A 77 -8.01 -10.55 -8.51
N GLY A 78 -7.21 -11.55 -8.90
CA GLY A 78 -5.75 -11.44 -8.92
C GLY A 78 -5.10 -11.40 -7.52
N VAL A 79 -5.81 -11.85 -6.49
CA VAL A 79 -5.34 -11.90 -5.10
C VAL A 79 -5.00 -13.33 -4.70
N ASN A 80 -3.80 -13.55 -4.18
CA ASN A 80 -3.39 -14.86 -3.68
C ASN A 80 -3.77 -15.04 -2.21
N LEU A 81 -4.72 -15.92 -1.93
CA LEU A 81 -5.19 -16.18 -0.58
C LEU A 81 -4.36 -17.27 0.12
N ILE A 82 -3.85 -16.95 1.32
CA ILE A 82 -3.03 -17.85 2.12
C ILE A 82 -3.71 -18.08 3.46
N THR A 83 -4.02 -19.34 3.78
CA THR A 83 -4.65 -19.71 5.05
C THR A 83 -3.60 -20.01 6.12
N ALA A 84 -3.76 -19.41 7.30
CA ALA A 84 -2.97 -19.73 8.47
C ALA A 84 -3.26 -21.14 9.00
N ARG A 85 -2.29 -21.71 9.72
CA ARG A 85 -2.46 -23.01 10.39
C ARG A 85 -3.00 -22.77 11.78
N SER A 86 -3.96 -23.60 12.21
CA SER A 86 -4.47 -23.52 13.58
C SER A 86 -3.35 -23.69 14.61
N VAL A 87 -3.43 -22.91 15.68
CA VAL A 87 -2.49 -22.97 16.82
C VAL A 87 -3.10 -23.90 17.87
N PRO A 88 -2.44 -25.03 18.20
CA PRO A 88 -2.95 -25.95 19.23
C PRO A 88 -3.19 -25.23 20.56
N GLY A 89 -4.37 -25.44 21.15
CA GLY A 89 -4.74 -24.87 22.46
C GLY A 89 -5.20 -23.41 22.45
N SER A 90 -5.18 -22.72 21.31
CA SER A 90 -5.76 -21.37 21.19
C SER A 90 -7.18 -21.43 20.64
N ALA A 91 -8.09 -20.67 21.27
CA ALA A 91 -9.43 -20.42 20.75
C ALA A 91 -9.51 -19.12 19.93
N ASP A 92 -8.48 -18.27 19.99
CA ASP A 92 -8.44 -17.03 19.22
C ASP A 92 -7.96 -17.32 17.78
N PRO A 93 -8.83 -17.11 16.77
CA PRO A 93 -8.46 -17.32 15.37
C PRO A 93 -7.40 -16.34 14.88
N LEU A 94 -7.15 -15.20 15.54
CA LEU A 94 -6.13 -14.25 15.08
C LEU A 94 -4.72 -14.62 15.54
N GLU A 95 -4.59 -15.44 16.59
CA GLU A 95 -3.27 -15.89 17.07
C GLU A 95 -2.51 -16.67 15.99
N CYS A 96 -3.19 -17.39 15.10
CA CYS A 96 -2.54 -18.12 14.02
C CYS A 96 -1.82 -17.22 13.01
N LEU A 97 -2.24 -15.95 12.87
CA LEU A 97 -1.62 -14.99 11.97
C LEU A 97 -0.24 -14.53 12.45
N LYS A 98 0.11 -14.77 13.71
CA LYS A 98 1.47 -14.52 14.24
C LYS A 98 2.49 -15.54 13.76
N PHE A 99 2.04 -16.70 13.27
CA PHE A 99 2.89 -17.85 12.96
C PHE A 99 2.83 -18.20 11.47
N PRO A 100 3.74 -17.66 10.65
CA PRO A 100 3.72 -17.91 9.22
C PRO A 100 3.95 -19.39 8.90
N PRO A 101 3.19 -20.01 7.96
CA PRO A 101 3.46 -21.36 7.52
C PRO A 101 4.81 -21.43 6.78
N SER A 102 5.44 -22.61 6.75
CA SER A 102 6.75 -22.79 6.10
C SER A 102 6.79 -22.46 4.61
N LYS A 103 5.62 -22.45 3.94
CA LYS A 103 5.45 -22.09 2.54
C LYS A 103 5.03 -20.63 2.32
N LEU A 104 5.00 -19.80 3.38
CA LEU A 104 4.64 -18.40 3.22
C LEU A 104 5.69 -17.73 2.32
N PRO A 105 5.28 -17.03 1.24
CA PRO A 105 6.18 -16.16 0.50
C PRO A 105 6.87 -15.20 1.47
N LYS A 106 8.12 -14.80 1.20
CA LYS A 106 8.76 -13.73 1.98
C LYS A 106 8.23 -12.40 1.45
N PRO A 107 7.25 -11.74 2.10
CA PRO A 107 6.73 -10.48 1.59
C PRO A 107 7.82 -9.40 1.63
N HIS A 108 7.75 -8.44 0.72
CA HIS A 108 8.53 -7.21 0.83
C HIS A 108 7.85 -6.24 1.80
N LEU A 109 6.52 -6.29 1.88
CA LEU A 109 5.70 -5.43 2.71
C LEU A 109 4.51 -6.21 3.32
N VAL A 110 4.24 -5.97 4.60
CA VAL A 110 3.01 -6.39 5.29
C VAL A 110 2.14 -5.16 5.58
N ILE A 111 0.83 -5.34 5.42
CA ILE A 111 -0.19 -4.35 5.78
C ILE A 111 -0.97 -4.88 6.97
N GLY A 112 -0.82 -4.19 8.11
CA GLY A 112 -1.57 -4.43 9.33
C GLY A 112 -2.74 -3.48 9.46
N HIS A 113 -3.80 -3.88 10.17
CA HIS A 113 -5.01 -3.07 10.31
C HIS A 113 -5.55 -3.05 11.75
N GLY A 114 -5.58 -1.85 12.32
CA GLY A 114 -6.01 -1.58 13.68
C GLY A 114 -5.23 -2.37 14.71
N ARG A 115 -5.70 -2.33 15.96
CA ARG A 115 -5.19 -3.22 17.03
C ARG A 115 -5.34 -4.70 16.72
N LYS A 116 -6.46 -5.08 16.09
CA LYS A 116 -6.80 -6.50 15.82
C LYS A 116 -5.74 -7.22 15.00
N LEU A 117 -5.22 -6.56 13.96
CA LEU A 117 -4.27 -7.18 13.02
C LEU A 117 -2.88 -6.54 13.09
N GLY A 118 -2.71 -5.47 13.86
CA GLY A 118 -1.40 -4.82 14.05
C GLY A 118 -0.42 -5.66 14.88
N SER A 119 -0.86 -6.30 15.96
CA SER A 119 0.03 -7.18 16.74
C SER A 119 0.49 -8.42 15.94
N PRO A 120 -0.40 -9.12 15.21
CA PRO A 120 0.01 -10.12 14.22
C PRO A 120 0.98 -9.58 13.16
N ALA A 121 0.75 -8.37 12.62
CA ALA A 121 1.64 -7.76 11.64
C ALA A 121 3.04 -7.52 12.22
N TYR A 122 3.13 -6.96 13.43
CA TYR A 122 4.39 -6.78 14.13
C TYR A 122 5.16 -8.11 14.28
N SER A 123 4.45 -9.17 14.68
CA SER A 123 5.05 -10.50 14.89
C SER A 123 5.60 -11.06 13.57
N LEU A 124 4.82 -10.94 12.49
CA LEU A 124 5.22 -11.40 11.17
C LEU A 124 6.44 -10.63 10.64
N VAL A 125 6.48 -9.32 10.84
CA VAL A 125 7.60 -8.44 10.46
C VAL A 125 8.89 -8.84 11.18
N GLN A 126 8.81 -9.20 12.48
CA GLN A 126 9.97 -9.69 13.21
C GLN A 126 10.54 -10.99 12.64
N ILE A 127 9.69 -11.86 12.08
CA ILE A 127 10.07 -13.16 11.52
C ILE A 127 10.59 -13.02 10.08
N THR A 128 9.87 -12.29 9.24
CA THR A 128 10.16 -12.18 7.80
C THR A 128 11.16 -11.09 7.46
N LYS A 129 11.39 -10.13 8.39
CA LYS A 129 12.22 -8.93 8.20
C LYS A 129 11.74 -8.05 7.03
N CYS A 130 10.45 -8.12 6.70
CA CYS A 130 9.82 -7.26 5.71
C CYS A 130 9.48 -5.88 6.29
N LYS A 131 8.96 -4.97 5.45
CA LYS A 131 8.46 -3.66 5.87
C LYS A 131 7.00 -3.72 6.32
N TRP A 132 6.55 -2.70 7.05
CA TRP A 132 5.19 -2.66 7.60
C TRP A 132 4.49 -1.31 7.40
N ILE A 133 3.27 -1.37 6.87
CA ILE A 133 2.31 -0.25 6.92
C ILE A 133 1.17 -0.59 7.88
N GLN A 134 0.91 0.29 8.86
CA GLN A 134 -0.19 0.14 9.80
C GLN A 134 -1.37 1.03 9.40
N PHE A 135 -2.55 0.43 9.27
CA PHE A 135 -3.79 1.14 8.99
C PHE A 135 -4.58 1.41 10.27
N VAL A 136 -5.09 2.63 10.41
CA VAL A 136 -6.00 3.01 11.49
C VAL A 136 -7.42 3.20 10.96
N HIS A 137 -8.37 2.54 11.63
CA HIS A 137 -9.77 2.43 11.18
C HIS A 137 -10.78 3.09 12.11
N VAL A 138 -10.38 3.30 13.36
CA VAL A 138 -11.21 3.89 14.41
C VAL A 138 -10.35 4.80 15.29
N TYR A 139 -11.00 5.70 16.02
CA TYR A 139 -10.35 6.50 17.06
C TYR A 139 -10.98 6.13 18.40
N CYS A 140 -10.32 5.26 19.17
CA CYS A 140 -10.92 4.58 20.33
C CYS A 140 -11.44 5.56 21.39
N GLU A 141 -10.71 6.62 21.73
CA GLU A 141 -11.14 7.59 22.74
C GLU A 141 -12.52 8.21 22.43
N ASP A 142 -12.87 8.39 21.15
CA ASP A 142 -14.20 8.89 20.79
C ASP A 142 -15.27 7.81 20.92
N LEU A 143 -14.94 6.56 20.61
CA LEU A 143 -15.87 5.45 20.79
C LEU A 143 -16.25 5.29 22.27
N GLY A 144 -15.29 5.42 23.18
CA GLY A 144 -15.50 5.27 24.62
C GLY A 144 -16.61 6.17 25.17
N LYS A 145 -16.74 7.40 24.65
CA LYS A 145 -17.75 8.38 25.08
C LYS A 145 -19.20 7.93 24.87
N TYR A 146 -19.43 7.07 23.88
CA TYR A 146 -20.78 6.68 23.45
C TYR A 146 -21.02 5.17 23.53
N LYS A 147 -20.00 4.40 23.92
CA LYS A 147 -20.15 2.97 24.17
C LYS A 147 -20.84 2.74 25.50
N GLU A 148 -21.86 1.91 25.47
CA GLU A 148 -22.54 1.48 26.69
C GLU A 148 -21.76 0.34 27.34
N SER A 149 -21.67 0.41 28.67
CA SER A 149 -21.01 -0.61 29.45
C SER A 149 -21.94 -1.82 29.64
N ALA A 150 -21.39 -3.03 29.49
CA ALA A 150 -22.13 -4.25 29.79
C ALA A 150 -22.32 -4.45 31.30
N THR A 151 -21.45 -3.83 32.12
CA THR A 151 -21.46 -3.97 33.57
C THR A 151 -21.21 -2.63 34.26
N ALA A 152 -21.83 -2.39 35.42
CA ALA A 152 -21.68 -1.11 36.14
C ALA A 152 -20.24 -0.81 36.63
N ALA A 153 -19.32 -1.78 36.55
CA ALA A 153 -17.94 -1.66 37.00
C ALA A 153 -16.94 -1.29 35.88
N GLU A 154 -17.35 -1.35 34.61
CA GLU A 154 -16.49 -1.06 33.46
C GLU A 154 -16.70 0.39 32.99
N ASP A 155 -15.65 1.21 33.09
CA ASP A 155 -15.61 2.55 32.49
C ASP A 155 -15.16 2.44 31.03
N THR A 156 -16.08 2.69 30.10
CA THR A 156 -15.83 2.59 28.66
C THR A 156 -14.88 3.67 28.14
N ILE A 157 -14.75 4.81 28.83
CA ILE A 157 -13.78 5.86 28.47
C ILE A 157 -12.37 5.38 28.80
N GLU A 158 -12.14 4.90 30.02
CA GLU A 158 -10.84 4.36 30.47
C GLU A 158 -10.43 3.17 29.59
N GLU A 159 -11.33 2.21 29.37
CA GLU A 159 -11.06 1.04 28.53
C GLU A 159 -10.65 1.46 27.11
N ASN A 160 -11.31 2.47 26.54
CA ASN A 160 -10.99 2.94 25.20
C ASN A 160 -9.75 3.85 25.12
N GLU A 161 -9.37 4.50 26.23
CA GLU A 161 -8.08 5.17 26.35
C GLU A 161 -6.93 4.15 26.28
N GLU A 162 -7.02 3.05 27.02
CA GLU A 162 -6.03 1.96 26.97
C GLU A 162 -5.97 1.31 25.59
N LYS A 163 -7.13 1.10 24.97
CA LYS A 163 -7.20 0.69 23.55
C LYS A 163 -6.48 1.69 22.66
N HIS A 164 -6.69 2.99 22.84
CA HIS A 164 -6.02 3.99 22.03
C HIS A 164 -4.49 3.97 22.20
N LYS A 165 -3.99 3.83 23.44
CA LYS A 165 -2.55 3.70 23.74
C LYS A 165 -1.91 2.56 22.94
N MET A 166 -2.53 1.38 22.96
CA MET A 166 -2.07 0.22 22.18
C MET A 166 -2.03 0.48 20.66
N GLU A 167 -3.02 1.19 20.10
CA GLU A 167 -3.00 1.54 18.66
C GLU A 167 -1.87 2.54 18.34
N ILE A 168 -1.60 3.50 19.24
CA ILE A 168 -0.51 4.48 19.08
C ILE A 168 0.86 3.78 19.13
N GLU A 169 1.05 2.78 19.99
CA GLU A 169 2.28 1.98 20.03
C GLU A 169 2.52 1.25 18.70
N LEU A 170 1.50 0.63 18.13
CA LEU A 170 1.58 -0.01 16.82
C LEU A 170 1.93 1.00 15.71
N CYS A 171 1.31 2.18 15.74
CA CYS A 171 1.58 3.24 14.78
C CYS A 171 3.04 3.74 14.84
N LYS A 172 3.60 3.89 16.04
CA LYS A 172 5.00 4.30 16.24
C LYS A 172 5.99 3.24 15.78
N ALA A 173 5.64 1.96 15.91
CA ALA A 173 6.48 0.84 15.51
C ALA A 173 6.49 0.58 13.99
N ALA A 174 5.45 0.98 13.26
CA ALA A 174 5.33 0.77 11.82
C ALA A 174 6.29 1.65 10.99
N ASP A 175 6.62 1.22 9.77
CA ASP A 175 7.43 2.04 8.85
C ASP A 175 6.60 3.18 8.21
N ALA A 176 5.28 3.00 8.11
CA ALA A 176 4.33 4.05 7.73
C ALA A 176 2.96 3.81 8.37
N VAL A 177 2.19 4.90 8.54
CA VAL A 177 0.83 4.89 9.09
C VAL A 177 -0.14 5.45 8.07
N VAL A 178 -1.28 4.78 7.88
CA VAL A 178 -2.33 5.19 6.95
C VAL A 178 -3.68 5.23 7.64
N ALA A 179 -4.36 6.35 7.56
CA ALA A 179 -5.71 6.53 8.06
C ALA A 179 -6.74 6.31 6.94
N VAL A 180 -7.85 5.66 7.28
CA VAL A 180 -9.01 5.51 6.39
C VAL A 180 -9.88 6.76 6.51
N GLY A 181 -9.69 7.72 5.62
CA GLY A 181 -10.37 9.02 5.59
C GLY A 181 -9.68 10.13 6.38
N SER A 182 -10.05 11.38 6.06
CA SER A 182 -9.38 12.58 6.57
C SER A 182 -9.64 12.84 8.05
N ARG A 183 -10.80 12.42 8.57
CA ARG A 183 -11.13 12.58 10.00
C ARG A 183 -10.12 11.85 10.88
N LEU A 184 -9.87 10.59 10.56
CA LEU A 184 -8.88 9.78 11.25
C LEU A 184 -7.48 10.33 11.00
N GLN A 185 -7.15 10.74 9.77
CA GLN A 185 -5.85 11.33 9.46
C GLN A 185 -5.55 12.53 10.37
N GLN A 186 -6.49 13.47 10.50
CA GLN A 186 -6.32 14.66 11.34
C GLN A 186 -6.14 14.30 12.82
N LYS A 187 -6.97 13.38 13.35
CA LYS A 187 -6.89 12.95 14.75
C LYS A 187 -5.57 12.26 15.07
N TYR A 188 -5.15 11.30 14.25
CA TYR A 188 -3.88 10.60 14.44
C TYR A 188 -2.68 11.50 14.21
N SER A 189 -2.72 12.43 13.24
CA SER A 189 -1.62 13.38 13.01
C SER A 189 -1.36 14.28 14.23
N ARG A 190 -2.42 14.65 14.97
CA ARG A 190 -2.27 15.42 16.23
C ARG A 190 -1.62 14.62 17.35
N ARG A 191 -1.81 13.30 17.36
CA ARG A 191 -1.26 12.40 18.41
C ARG A 191 0.13 11.87 18.07
N LEU A 192 0.46 11.77 16.78
CA LEU A 192 1.71 11.23 16.27
C LEU A 192 2.60 12.36 15.72
N LEU A 193 3.13 13.22 16.60
CA LEU A 193 3.83 14.45 16.23
C LEU A 193 5.01 14.26 15.25
N ASN A 194 5.67 13.10 15.27
CA ASN A 194 6.84 12.80 14.45
C ASN A 194 6.58 11.68 13.41
N VAL A 195 5.32 11.29 13.21
CA VAL A 195 4.95 10.28 12.21
C VAL A 195 3.96 10.92 11.25
N GLU A 196 4.34 10.99 9.98
CA GLU A 196 3.41 11.45 8.95
C GLU A 196 2.31 10.40 8.73
N VAL A 197 1.07 10.79 9.00
CA VAL A 197 -0.10 9.93 8.76
C VAL A 197 -0.61 10.17 7.35
N LYS A 198 -0.45 9.17 6.49
CA LYS A 198 -1.00 9.18 5.13
C LYS A 198 -2.50 8.87 5.18
N ILE A 199 -3.19 9.13 4.07
CA ILE A 199 -4.63 8.91 3.95
C ILE A 199 -4.91 7.96 2.80
N ILE A 200 -5.95 7.15 2.97
CA ILE A 200 -6.70 6.55 1.87
C ILE A 200 -8.18 6.86 2.06
N THR A 201 -8.86 7.21 0.97
CA THR A 201 -10.32 7.38 0.98
C THR A 201 -10.95 6.29 0.10
N PRO A 202 -11.72 5.35 0.68
CA PRO A 202 -12.35 4.28 -0.09
C PRO A 202 -13.23 4.83 -1.24
N GLY A 203 -13.09 4.21 -2.41
CA GLY A 203 -13.92 4.49 -3.59
C GLY A 203 -15.21 3.66 -3.60
N ILE A 204 -16.09 3.94 -4.57
CA ILE A 204 -17.35 3.20 -4.77
C ILE A 204 -17.12 1.70 -4.89
N PHE A 205 -17.97 0.91 -4.24
CA PHE A 205 -17.93 -0.56 -4.30
C PHE A 205 -18.70 -1.05 -5.53
N GLY A 206 -17.96 -1.54 -6.53
CA GLY A 206 -18.51 -1.98 -7.82
C GLY A 206 -19.63 -3.02 -7.70
N LYS A 207 -19.53 -3.93 -6.70
CA LYS A 207 -20.54 -4.97 -6.45
C LYS A 207 -21.97 -4.45 -6.22
N PHE A 208 -22.11 -3.26 -5.63
CA PHE A 208 -23.41 -2.64 -5.41
C PHE A 208 -23.87 -1.78 -6.60
N SER A 209 -23.00 -1.52 -7.58
CA SER A 209 -23.26 -0.54 -8.65
C SER A 209 -24.19 -1.02 -9.78
N ASN A 210 -24.56 -2.32 -9.84
CA ASN A 210 -25.38 -2.79 -10.97
C ASN A 210 -26.81 -2.25 -10.90
N GLU A 211 -27.26 -1.67 -12.01
CA GLU A 211 -28.62 -1.16 -12.24
C GLU A 211 -29.61 -2.31 -12.42
N SER A 212 -29.85 -3.10 -11.36
CA SER A 212 -30.99 -4.01 -11.41
C SER A 212 -32.28 -3.21 -11.23
N LYS A 213 -33.25 -3.47 -12.12
CA LYS A 213 -34.65 -3.01 -12.06
C LYS A 213 -35.39 -3.62 -10.86
N LEU A 214 -34.76 -3.68 -9.69
CA LEU A 214 -35.36 -4.13 -8.43
C LEU A 214 -36.09 -2.97 -7.75
N ALA A 215 -36.73 -2.11 -8.53
CA ALA A 215 -37.58 -1.07 -7.99
C ALA A 215 -38.79 -1.76 -7.35
N VAL A 216 -38.95 -1.55 -6.05
CA VAL A 216 -40.22 -1.82 -5.37
C VAL A 216 -41.30 -1.03 -6.13
N ASP A 217 -42.45 -1.65 -6.40
CA ASP A 217 -43.57 -0.93 -6.98
C ASP A 217 -44.14 0.06 -5.95
N ARG A 218 -43.61 1.28 -6.00
CA ARG A 218 -43.98 2.40 -5.11
C ARG A 218 -45.43 2.87 -5.33
N SER A 219 -46.13 2.40 -6.38
CA SER A 219 -47.57 2.65 -6.53
C SER A 219 -48.41 1.79 -5.58
N VAL A 220 -47.85 0.68 -5.08
CA VAL A 220 -48.49 -0.26 -4.16
C VAL A 220 -48.02 -0.04 -2.71
N VAL A 221 -46.74 0.28 -2.51
CA VAL A 221 -46.16 0.55 -1.18
C VAL A 221 -46.44 1.99 -0.77
N LYS A 222 -47.22 2.17 0.29
CA LYS A 222 -47.72 3.49 0.73
C LYS A 222 -46.91 4.14 1.85
N ASN A 223 -46.15 3.36 2.61
CA ASN A 223 -45.35 3.84 3.73
C ASN A 223 -43.90 4.06 3.28
N PHE A 224 -43.27 5.09 3.83
CA PHE A 224 -41.88 5.42 3.57
C PHE A 224 -40.97 4.64 4.53
N ASN A 225 -40.19 3.72 3.98
CA ASN A 225 -39.33 2.84 4.75
C ASN A 225 -37.91 3.41 4.87
N VAL A 226 -37.51 3.75 6.10
CA VAL A 226 -36.16 4.14 6.45
C VAL A 226 -35.42 2.92 6.99
N SER A 227 -34.23 2.63 6.47
CA SER A 227 -33.43 1.50 6.91
C SER A 227 -32.18 1.93 7.66
N LEU A 228 -31.86 1.19 8.72
CA LEU A 228 -30.62 1.26 9.49
C LEU A 228 -29.85 -0.04 9.29
N PHE A 229 -28.55 0.06 9.00
CA PHE A 229 -27.67 -1.10 8.86
C PHE A 229 -26.49 -0.96 9.81
N GLY A 230 -26.20 -2.01 10.57
CA GLY A 230 -25.04 -2.02 11.44
C GLY A 230 -25.12 -3.03 12.56
N ARG A 231 -24.07 -3.14 13.36
CA ARG A 231 -24.02 -4.11 14.46
C ARG A 231 -25.05 -3.76 15.53
N ALA A 232 -25.71 -4.78 16.08
CA ALA A 232 -26.65 -4.66 17.19
C ALA A 232 -26.06 -5.12 18.53
N ALA A 233 -24.72 -5.08 18.67
CA ALA A 233 -24.09 -5.33 19.96
C ALA A 233 -24.56 -4.24 20.94
N PHE A 234 -24.94 -4.63 22.15
CA PHE A 234 -25.51 -3.71 23.15
C PHE A 234 -24.64 -2.46 23.34
N GLU A 235 -23.33 -2.66 23.50
CA GLU A 235 -22.34 -1.58 23.63
C GLU A 235 -22.32 -0.58 22.46
N ASP A 236 -22.77 -0.98 21.27
CA ASP A 236 -22.73 -0.18 20.05
C ASP A 236 -24.06 0.54 19.73
N LEU A 237 -25.18 0.17 20.38
CA LEU A 237 -26.52 0.66 19.98
C LEU A 237 -26.62 2.19 20.07
N SER A 238 -26.20 2.77 21.21
CA SER A 238 -26.13 4.22 21.40
C SER A 238 -25.02 4.86 20.57
N LEU A 239 -23.82 4.26 20.51
CA LEU A 239 -22.75 4.73 19.64
C LEU A 239 -23.20 4.95 18.18
N LYS A 240 -24.02 4.03 17.66
CA LYS A 240 -24.55 4.07 16.28
C LYS A 240 -25.76 4.98 16.10
N GLY A 241 -26.30 5.55 17.18
CA GLY A 241 -27.36 6.55 17.12
C GLY A 241 -28.71 6.01 16.64
N TYR A 242 -28.95 4.70 16.74
CA TYR A 242 -30.19 4.11 16.23
C TYR A 242 -31.45 4.69 16.90
N ASP A 243 -31.33 5.10 18.17
CA ASP A 243 -32.35 5.78 18.94
C ASP A 243 -32.77 7.12 18.31
N VAL A 244 -31.83 7.85 17.70
CA VAL A 244 -32.10 9.17 17.10
C VAL A 244 -33.10 9.03 15.94
N VAL A 245 -32.84 8.10 15.02
CA VAL A 245 -33.72 7.86 13.86
C VAL A 245 -35.02 7.19 14.29
N ALA A 246 -34.99 6.26 15.24
CA ALA A 246 -36.21 5.65 15.76
C ALA A 246 -37.15 6.68 16.41
N ASN A 247 -36.60 7.62 17.20
CA ASN A 247 -37.37 8.73 17.76
C ASN A 247 -37.91 9.67 16.66
N ALA A 248 -37.10 9.98 15.64
CA ALA A 248 -37.55 10.75 14.49
C ALA A 248 -38.75 10.09 13.80
N ILE A 249 -38.66 8.80 13.48
CA ILE A 249 -39.75 8.03 12.84
C ILE A 249 -41.00 7.96 13.72
N GLY A 250 -40.84 7.75 15.04
CA GLY A 250 -41.95 7.77 15.99
C GLY A 250 -42.70 9.11 15.99
N SER A 251 -41.98 10.23 15.87
CA SER A 251 -42.56 11.58 15.82
C SER A 251 -43.26 11.91 14.49
N LEU A 252 -42.80 11.33 13.38
CA LEU A 252 -43.38 11.54 12.04
C LEU A 252 -44.70 10.80 11.82
N GLY A 253 -44.95 9.74 12.60
CA GLY A 253 -46.21 9.00 12.63
C GLY A 253 -46.32 7.88 11.59
N LYS A 254 -47.53 7.36 11.42
CA LYS A 254 -47.82 6.05 10.79
C LYS A 254 -47.44 5.87 9.32
N ASN A 255 -47.09 6.95 8.61
CA ASN A 255 -46.66 6.86 7.20
C ASN A 255 -45.18 6.47 7.08
N PHE A 256 -44.46 6.40 8.20
CA PHE A 256 -43.04 6.12 8.26
C PHE A 256 -42.79 4.81 9.01
N GLU A 257 -41.96 3.98 8.41
CA GLU A 257 -41.51 2.70 8.96
C GLU A 257 -39.99 2.68 9.09
N LEU A 258 -39.50 1.90 10.05
CA LEU A 258 -38.09 1.68 10.33
C LEU A 258 -37.76 0.21 10.17
N THR A 259 -36.83 -0.10 9.26
CA THR A 259 -36.22 -1.42 9.17
C THR A 259 -34.81 -1.39 9.74
N PHE A 260 -34.55 -2.13 10.81
CA PHE A 260 -33.21 -2.31 11.34
C PHE A 260 -32.63 -3.65 10.87
N VAL A 261 -31.42 -3.62 10.30
CA VAL A 261 -30.70 -4.80 9.80
C VAL A 261 -29.36 -4.94 10.53
N GLY A 262 -29.19 -6.05 11.23
CA GLY A 262 -27.92 -6.34 11.91
C GLY A 262 -28.00 -7.03 13.27
N SER A 263 -29.19 -7.48 13.65
CA SER A 263 -29.35 -8.31 14.85
C SER A 263 -28.57 -9.61 14.71
N SER A 264 -27.85 -10.01 15.76
CA SER A 264 -27.29 -11.36 15.84
C SER A 264 -28.39 -12.41 15.71
N PRO A 265 -28.12 -13.59 15.12
CA PRO A 265 -29.09 -14.67 15.04
C PRO A 265 -29.63 -15.05 16.43
N GLY A 266 -30.95 -15.03 16.60
CA GLY A 266 -31.62 -15.34 17.87
C GLY A 266 -31.85 -14.14 18.79
N GLU A 267 -31.28 -12.98 18.47
CA GLU A 267 -31.33 -11.77 19.32
C GLU A 267 -32.37 -10.75 18.85
N GLN A 268 -33.12 -11.02 17.76
CA GLN A 268 -34.02 -10.04 17.13
C GLN A 268 -35.05 -9.46 18.11
N ARG A 269 -35.60 -10.30 19.00
CA ARG A 269 -36.57 -9.84 20.01
C ARG A 269 -35.94 -8.93 21.04
N LYS A 270 -34.67 -9.14 21.42
CA LYS A 270 -33.98 -8.26 22.37
C LYS A 270 -33.70 -6.89 21.74
N VAL A 271 -33.31 -6.88 20.47
CA VAL A 271 -33.13 -5.63 19.71
C VAL A 271 -34.46 -4.90 19.54
N GLU A 272 -35.54 -5.60 19.17
CA GLU A 272 -36.90 -5.03 19.11
C GLU A 272 -37.27 -4.37 20.44
N GLN A 273 -37.07 -5.10 21.55
CA GLN A 273 -37.38 -4.58 22.89
C GLN A 273 -36.55 -3.34 23.25
N TRP A 274 -35.25 -3.33 22.92
CA TRP A 274 -34.41 -2.14 23.13
C TRP A 274 -34.96 -0.90 22.42
N PHE A 275 -35.39 -1.02 21.15
CA PHE A 275 -36.01 0.11 20.45
C PHE A 275 -37.29 0.58 21.13
N LEU A 276 -38.15 -0.34 21.57
CA LEU A 276 -39.42 -0.01 22.22
C LEU A 276 -39.25 0.63 23.60
N ASP A 277 -38.21 0.22 24.34
CA ASP A 277 -37.95 0.72 25.69
C ASP A 277 -37.23 2.07 25.69
N ASN A 278 -36.42 2.35 24.67
CA ASN A 278 -35.52 3.52 24.63
C ASN A 278 -35.98 4.64 23.68
N THR A 279 -37.07 4.44 22.93
CA THR A 279 -37.50 5.39 21.90
C THR A 279 -39.02 5.51 21.85
N CYS A 280 -39.54 6.52 21.16
CA CYS A 280 -40.97 6.70 20.95
C CYS A 280 -41.51 5.97 19.70
N ILE A 281 -40.76 5.02 19.12
CA ILE A 281 -41.24 4.27 17.96
C ILE A 281 -42.32 3.27 18.36
N ASN A 282 -43.36 3.15 17.54
CA ASN A 282 -44.38 2.14 17.77
C ASN A 282 -43.95 0.80 17.16
N ARG A 283 -44.34 -0.30 17.80
CA ARG A 283 -44.03 -1.66 17.34
C ARG A 283 -44.49 -1.94 15.90
N ASN A 284 -45.62 -1.37 15.47
CA ASN A 284 -46.12 -1.53 14.10
C ASN A 284 -45.31 -0.76 13.05
N GLN A 285 -44.44 0.17 13.45
CA GLN A 285 -43.53 0.89 12.56
C GLN A 285 -42.17 0.20 12.46
N LEU A 286 -41.87 -0.80 13.28
CA LEU A 286 -40.53 -1.36 13.42
C LEU A 286 -40.43 -2.78 12.87
N THR A 287 -39.44 -3.00 12.00
CA THR A 287 -39.05 -4.33 11.52
C THR A 287 -37.59 -4.61 11.89
N ILE A 288 -37.34 -5.73 12.59
CA ILE A 288 -35.99 -6.18 12.94
C ILE A 288 -35.57 -7.34 12.03
N ARG A 289 -34.45 -7.17 11.33
CA ARG A 289 -33.81 -8.20 10.51
C ARG A 289 -32.46 -8.61 11.11
N ARG A 290 -32.12 -9.88 10.90
CA ARG A 290 -30.82 -10.43 11.26
C ARG A 290 -29.70 -9.77 10.44
N TYR A 291 -28.49 -9.82 10.97
CA TYR A 291 -27.28 -9.55 10.21
C TYR A 291 -27.22 -10.44 8.96
N CYS A 292 -26.86 -9.84 7.83
CA CYS A 292 -26.73 -10.50 6.54
C CYS A 292 -25.31 -10.29 6.01
N SER A 293 -24.61 -11.41 5.81
CA SER A 293 -23.28 -11.45 5.19
C SER A 293 -23.33 -11.74 3.68
N GLU A 294 -24.50 -12.13 3.17
CA GLU A 294 -24.69 -12.52 1.77
C GLU A 294 -24.89 -11.27 0.91
N GLN A 295 -23.97 -11.05 -0.02
CA GLN A 295 -23.87 -9.79 -0.76
C GLN A 295 -25.14 -9.47 -1.57
N GLU A 296 -25.69 -10.46 -2.27
CA GLU A 296 -26.91 -10.27 -3.08
C GLU A 296 -28.14 -9.99 -2.21
N GLU A 297 -28.25 -10.66 -1.05
CA GLU A 297 -29.35 -10.40 -0.12
C GLU A 297 -29.22 -8.98 0.47
N LEU A 298 -28.02 -8.57 0.90
CA LEU A 298 -27.74 -7.22 1.40
C LEU A 298 -28.07 -6.15 0.36
N LYS A 299 -27.68 -6.38 -0.90
CA LYS A 299 -28.00 -5.50 -2.03
C LYS A 299 -29.52 -5.34 -2.23
N VAL A 300 -30.27 -6.44 -2.16
CA VAL A 300 -31.74 -6.40 -2.20
C VAL A 300 -32.30 -5.58 -1.03
N MET A 301 -31.73 -5.71 0.19
CA MET A 301 -32.20 -4.91 1.34
C MET A 301 -31.97 -3.41 1.13
N PHE A 302 -30.86 -3.00 0.51
CA PHE A 302 -30.65 -1.60 0.14
C PHE A 302 -31.74 -1.12 -0.82
N TYR A 303 -32.06 -1.87 -1.87
CA TYR A 303 -33.12 -1.48 -2.82
C TYR A 303 -34.55 -1.52 -2.24
N GLN A 304 -34.76 -2.23 -1.14
CA GLN A 304 -36.02 -2.20 -0.38
C GLN A 304 -36.17 -0.94 0.48
N SER A 305 -35.14 -0.11 0.57
CA SER A 305 -35.12 1.10 1.40
C SER A 305 -35.49 2.32 0.56
N ASP A 306 -36.38 3.17 1.05
CA ASP A 306 -36.59 4.49 0.46
C ASP A 306 -35.49 5.47 0.84
N LEU A 307 -34.90 5.24 2.02
CA LEU A 307 -33.82 6.01 2.59
C LEU A 307 -32.98 5.11 3.51
N VAL A 308 -31.66 5.22 3.44
CA VAL A 308 -30.74 4.64 4.42
C VAL A 308 -30.23 5.73 5.34
N ALA A 309 -30.45 5.60 6.64
CA ALA A 309 -30.00 6.57 7.64
C ALA A 309 -28.75 6.05 8.39
N LEU A 310 -27.78 6.93 8.60
CA LEU A 310 -26.54 6.63 9.35
C LEU A 310 -26.31 7.67 10.45
N PRO A 311 -27.03 7.55 11.58
CA PRO A 311 -27.05 8.54 12.66
C PRO A 311 -25.92 8.39 13.69
N SER A 312 -24.80 7.74 13.33
CA SER A 312 -23.70 7.49 14.26
C SER A 312 -23.26 8.76 15.00
N ARG A 313 -23.14 8.67 16.33
CA ARG A 313 -22.61 9.75 17.19
C ARG A 313 -21.11 9.94 17.02
N THR A 314 -20.42 8.88 16.62
CA THR A 314 -19.06 8.92 16.09
C THR A 314 -18.83 7.69 15.22
N GLU A 315 -18.08 7.85 14.14
CA GLU A 315 -17.73 6.77 13.23
C GLU A 315 -16.36 7.03 12.61
N GLY A 316 -15.55 5.97 12.47
CA GLY A 316 -14.21 6.09 11.87
C GLY A 316 -14.26 6.59 10.44
N PHE A 317 -14.82 5.79 9.53
CA PHE A 317 -15.14 6.20 8.17
C PHE A 317 -16.64 6.10 7.88
N GLY A 318 -17.27 4.95 8.14
CA GLY A 318 -18.70 4.75 7.86
C GLY A 318 -18.94 4.08 6.52
N LEU A 319 -18.39 2.88 6.34
CA LEU A 319 -18.48 2.13 5.07
C LEU A 319 -19.91 1.76 4.68
N VAL A 320 -20.82 1.58 5.64
CA VAL A 320 -22.24 1.32 5.34
C VAL A 320 -22.86 2.47 4.54
N ALA A 321 -22.47 3.73 4.80
CA ALA A 321 -22.91 4.86 3.99
C ALA A 321 -22.38 4.74 2.57
N LEU A 322 -21.11 4.36 2.43
CA LEU A 322 -20.48 4.15 1.12
C LEU A 322 -21.11 2.97 0.37
N GLU A 323 -21.53 1.90 1.05
CA GLU A 323 -22.26 0.77 0.47
C GLU A 323 -23.61 1.23 -0.09
N ALA A 324 -24.39 1.99 0.69
CA ALA A 324 -25.68 2.54 0.26
C ALA A 324 -25.53 3.55 -0.89
N ILE A 325 -24.53 4.44 -0.83
CA ILE A 325 -24.17 5.35 -1.93
C ILE A 325 -23.77 4.54 -3.17
N SER A 326 -22.98 3.47 -3.01
CA SER A 326 -22.58 2.58 -4.11
C SER A 326 -23.78 1.89 -4.76
N ALA A 327 -24.80 1.54 -3.96
CA ALA A 327 -26.06 1.00 -4.45
C ALA A 327 -26.91 2.05 -5.20
N GLY A 328 -26.61 3.34 -5.08
CA GLY A 328 -27.42 4.42 -5.65
C GLY A 328 -28.74 4.62 -4.90
N VAL A 329 -28.76 4.30 -3.61
CA VAL A 329 -29.94 4.46 -2.74
C VAL A 329 -29.83 5.79 -1.99
N PRO A 330 -30.94 6.51 -1.75
CA PRO A 330 -30.91 7.75 -0.97
C PRO A 330 -30.33 7.53 0.42
N VAL A 331 -29.49 8.46 0.89
CA VAL A 331 -28.83 8.39 2.20
C VAL A 331 -28.99 9.68 2.99
N LEU A 332 -29.02 9.55 4.30
CA LEU A 332 -28.77 10.64 5.25
C LEU A 332 -27.69 10.19 6.23
N VAL A 333 -26.68 11.03 6.45
CA VAL A 333 -25.50 10.70 7.24
C VAL A 333 -25.25 11.77 8.30
N SER A 334 -24.97 11.34 9.53
CA SER A 334 -24.55 12.22 10.62
C SER A 334 -23.28 13.01 10.28
N GLY A 335 -23.24 14.29 10.64
CA GLY A 335 -22.04 15.12 10.60
C GLY A 335 -20.85 14.53 11.38
N GLU A 336 -21.14 13.67 12.37
CA GLU A 336 -20.16 12.98 13.21
C GLU A 336 -19.59 11.69 12.60
N SER A 337 -19.91 11.39 11.34
CA SER A 337 -19.28 10.30 10.58
C SER A 337 -18.06 10.72 9.77
N GLY A 338 -17.04 9.87 9.66
CA GLY A 338 -15.82 10.17 8.87
C GLY A 338 -16.07 10.39 7.37
N ILE A 339 -17.05 9.71 6.78
CA ILE A 339 -17.43 9.86 5.36
C ILE A 339 -17.99 11.26 5.07
N THR A 340 -18.50 11.97 6.07
CA THR A 340 -18.98 13.36 5.94
C THR A 340 -17.88 14.27 5.40
N GLU A 341 -16.64 14.11 5.86
CA GLU A 341 -15.52 14.91 5.33
C GLU A 341 -15.18 14.57 3.87
N ALA A 342 -15.45 13.31 3.45
CA ALA A 342 -15.30 12.93 2.06
C ALA A 342 -16.43 13.56 1.21
N LEU A 343 -17.67 13.47 1.67
CA LEU A 343 -18.87 14.01 1.03
C LEU A 343 -18.85 15.53 0.88
N GLN A 344 -18.28 16.26 1.82
CA GLN A 344 -18.12 17.73 1.73
C GLN A 344 -17.32 18.17 0.49
N LYS A 345 -16.47 17.29 -0.07
CA LYS A 345 -15.70 17.54 -1.29
C LYS A 345 -16.40 17.06 -2.58
N VAL A 346 -17.57 16.45 -2.45
CA VAL A 346 -18.36 15.89 -3.55
C VAL A 346 -19.53 16.81 -3.85
N GLU A 347 -19.75 17.15 -5.12
CA GLU A 347 -20.93 17.92 -5.53
C GLU A 347 -22.22 17.15 -5.15
N GLY A 348 -23.09 17.78 -4.38
CA GLY A 348 -24.30 17.17 -3.82
C GLY A 348 -24.08 16.46 -2.48
N GLY A 349 -22.85 16.29 -1.99
CA GLY A 349 -22.60 15.60 -0.72
C GLY A 349 -23.14 16.34 0.51
N ASN A 350 -23.18 17.68 0.50
CA ASN A 350 -23.74 18.45 1.61
C ASN A 350 -25.26 18.28 1.78
N THR A 351 -25.99 17.88 0.73
CA THR A 351 -27.46 17.72 0.80
C THR A 351 -27.88 16.49 1.58
N VAL A 352 -26.96 15.53 1.79
CA VAL A 352 -27.21 14.29 2.54
C VAL A 352 -26.62 14.30 3.96
N ILE A 353 -25.92 15.36 4.34
CA ILE A 353 -25.34 15.49 5.69
C ILE A 353 -26.37 16.10 6.62
N VAL A 354 -26.63 15.43 7.75
CA VAL A 354 -27.45 15.93 8.86
C VAL A 354 -26.52 16.51 9.92
N GLY A 355 -26.71 17.78 10.27
CA GLY A 355 -25.86 18.45 11.27
C GLY A 355 -26.04 17.85 12.66
N SER A 356 -25.00 17.94 13.47
CA SER A 356 -25.01 17.57 14.89
C SER A 356 -25.27 18.83 15.74
N GLY A 357 -26.35 18.83 16.50
CA GLY A 357 -26.67 19.90 17.45
C GLY A 357 -26.89 19.29 18.83
N GLU A 358 -26.26 19.83 19.87
CA GLU A 358 -26.48 19.36 21.24
C GLU A 358 -27.97 19.50 21.61
N GLY A 359 -28.68 18.36 21.72
CA GLY A 359 -30.03 18.28 22.30
C GLY A 359 -31.23 18.32 21.34
N GLU A 360 -31.04 18.58 20.03
CA GLU A 360 -32.13 18.64 19.04
C GLU A 360 -31.99 17.65 17.86
N ASP A 361 -31.05 16.70 17.95
CA ASP A 361 -30.72 15.78 16.84
C ASP A 361 -31.97 15.08 16.26
N LYS A 362 -32.89 14.57 17.09
CA LYS A 362 -34.07 13.84 16.59
C LYS A 362 -34.99 14.71 15.72
N ASP A 363 -35.12 16.00 16.01
CA ASP A 363 -36.06 16.89 15.33
C ASP A 363 -35.49 17.31 13.98
N GLU A 364 -34.19 17.56 13.91
CA GLU A 364 -33.47 17.77 12.66
C GLU A 364 -33.51 16.50 11.79
N TRP A 365 -33.26 15.31 12.36
CA TRP A 365 -33.41 14.04 11.62
C TRP A 365 -34.84 13.84 11.11
N ALA A 366 -35.86 14.13 11.92
CA ALA A 366 -37.26 14.05 11.50
C ALA A 366 -37.57 15.01 10.36
N ARG A 367 -37.09 16.26 10.44
CA ARG A 367 -37.23 17.26 9.37
C ARG A 367 -36.60 16.76 8.07
N ARG A 368 -35.36 16.26 8.12
CA ARG A 368 -34.64 15.78 6.94
C ARG A 368 -35.25 14.53 6.33
N ILE A 369 -35.73 13.60 7.15
CA ILE A 369 -36.48 12.43 6.67
C ILE A 369 -37.78 12.86 5.98
N ARG A 370 -38.49 13.86 6.55
CA ARG A 370 -39.71 14.40 5.93
C ARG A 370 -39.44 15.09 4.59
N GLU A 371 -38.36 15.87 4.50
CA GLU A 371 -37.96 16.50 3.23
C GLU A 371 -37.69 15.46 2.14
N MET A 372 -36.96 14.40 2.47
CA MET A 372 -36.76 13.29 1.55
C MET A 372 -38.10 12.64 1.17
N TYR A 373 -39.02 12.43 2.12
CA TYR A 373 -40.34 11.87 1.83
C TYR A 373 -41.20 12.73 0.89
N GLU A 374 -41.09 14.06 0.99
CA GLU A 374 -41.85 15.02 0.16
C GLU A 374 -41.37 15.08 -1.29
N GLU A 375 -40.12 14.69 -1.57
CA GLU A 375 -39.62 14.51 -2.94
C GLU A 375 -40.36 13.37 -3.68
N SER A 376 -40.38 13.41 -5.01
CA SER A 376 -40.83 12.24 -5.77
C SER A 376 -39.82 11.10 -5.64
N ALA A 377 -40.28 9.87 -5.87
CA ALA A 377 -39.39 8.71 -5.87
C ALA A 377 -38.29 8.82 -6.93
N GLU A 378 -38.67 9.31 -8.11
CA GLU A 378 -37.81 9.51 -9.26
C GLU A 378 -36.73 10.55 -8.97
N GLU A 379 -37.09 11.65 -8.30
CA GLU A 379 -36.13 12.69 -7.89
C GLU A 379 -35.12 12.15 -6.87
N ARG A 380 -35.59 11.46 -5.84
CA ARG A 380 -34.71 10.85 -4.82
C ARG A 380 -33.72 9.87 -5.45
N GLU A 381 -34.20 8.98 -6.30
CA GLU A 381 -33.37 7.97 -6.98
C GLU A 381 -32.36 8.64 -7.92
N ALA A 382 -32.79 9.63 -8.72
CA ALA A 382 -31.89 10.39 -9.58
C ALA A 382 -30.81 11.14 -8.79
N ASN A 383 -31.17 11.73 -7.65
CA ASN A 383 -30.24 12.42 -6.76
C ASN A 383 -29.21 11.45 -6.15
N ALA A 384 -29.65 10.26 -5.72
CA ALA A 384 -28.77 9.24 -5.16
C ALA A 384 -27.77 8.69 -6.20
N VAL A 385 -28.24 8.43 -7.42
CA VAL A 385 -27.36 8.03 -8.54
C VAL A 385 -26.38 9.15 -8.87
N LYS A 386 -26.84 10.41 -8.96
CA LYS A 386 -25.96 11.56 -9.20
C LYS A 386 -24.87 11.68 -8.12
N LEU A 387 -25.24 11.53 -6.85
CA LEU A 387 -24.28 11.55 -5.73
C LEU A 387 -23.24 10.44 -5.86
N ARG A 388 -23.64 9.21 -6.19
CA ARG A 388 -22.73 8.09 -6.44
C ARG A 388 -21.72 8.40 -7.55
N GLU A 389 -22.20 8.90 -8.69
CA GLU A 389 -21.34 9.24 -9.82
C GLU A 389 -20.37 10.37 -9.49
N ASN A 390 -20.82 11.38 -8.74
CA ASN A 390 -19.97 12.46 -8.28
C ASN A 390 -18.92 11.97 -7.27
N TYR A 391 -19.29 11.08 -6.35
CA TYR A 391 -18.34 10.47 -5.42
C TYR A 391 -17.28 9.66 -6.17
N ARG A 392 -17.69 8.83 -7.16
CA ARG A 392 -16.78 8.03 -8.00
C ARG A 392 -15.74 8.89 -8.72
N LYS A 393 -16.11 10.08 -9.19
CA LYS A 393 -15.18 11.03 -9.85
C LYS A 393 -14.14 11.59 -8.89
N VAL A 394 -14.50 11.84 -7.63
CA VAL A 394 -13.60 12.46 -6.64
C VAL A 394 -12.68 11.41 -5.99
N TYR A 395 -13.19 10.21 -5.73
CA TYR A 395 -12.47 9.14 -5.03
C TYR A 395 -12.44 7.86 -5.87
N ALA A 396 -11.72 7.91 -6.98
CA ALA A 396 -11.52 6.76 -7.85
C ALA A 396 -10.48 5.80 -7.25
N TRP A 397 -10.83 4.52 -7.14
CA TRP A 397 -9.92 3.48 -6.64
C TRP A 397 -8.57 3.45 -7.38
N LYS A 398 -8.59 3.65 -8.71
CA LYS A 398 -7.36 3.68 -9.51
C LYS A 398 -6.37 4.74 -9.02
N GLU A 399 -6.84 5.95 -8.73
CA GLU A 399 -5.98 7.05 -8.30
C GLU A 399 -5.46 6.85 -6.86
N GLU A 400 -6.34 6.38 -5.97
CA GLU A 400 -6.01 6.06 -4.59
C GLU A 400 -4.99 4.90 -4.50
N CYS A 401 -5.19 3.84 -5.30
CA CYS A 401 -4.26 2.71 -5.39
C CYS A 401 -2.93 3.10 -6.01
N GLU A 402 -2.89 3.97 -7.03
CA GLU A 402 -1.63 4.49 -7.58
C GLU A 402 -0.87 5.35 -6.57
N ARG A 403 -1.56 6.17 -5.78
CA ARG A 403 -0.94 6.90 -4.68
C ARG A 403 -0.37 5.95 -3.63
N PHE A 404 -1.12 4.90 -3.30
CA PHE A 404 -0.66 3.90 -2.33
C PHE A 404 0.48 3.04 -2.86
N LYS A 405 0.49 2.67 -4.14
CA LYS A 405 1.60 1.98 -4.81
C LYS A 405 2.91 2.74 -4.62
N ARG A 406 2.91 4.05 -4.87
CA ARG A 406 4.10 4.91 -4.64
C ARG A 406 4.53 4.92 -3.17
N LEU A 407 3.57 4.90 -2.23
CA LEU A 407 3.89 4.79 -0.80
C LEU A 407 4.58 3.46 -0.49
N ILE A 408 4.07 2.33 -0.99
CA ILE A 408 4.69 1.01 -0.83
C ILE A 408 6.12 1.03 -1.38
N GLU A 409 6.31 1.50 -2.62
CA GLU A 409 7.61 1.57 -3.25
C GLU A 409 8.60 2.41 -2.44
N ASN A 410 8.16 3.54 -1.91
CA ASN A 410 9.00 4.40 -1.06
C ASN A 410 9.36 3.71 0.26
N VAL A 411 8.40 3.09 0.94
CA VAL A 411 8.64 2.36 2.20
C VAL A 411 9.63 1.20 1.98
N VAL A 412 9.47 0.45 0.89
CA VAL A 412 10.37 -0.65 0.54
C VAL A 412 11.76 -0.14 0.13
N LYS A 413 11.87 0.98 -0.61
CA LYS A 413 13.17 1.57 -0.97
C LYS A 413 13.95 2.07 0.25
N THR A 414 13.27 2.70 1.22
CA THR A 414 13.90 3.11 2.49
C THR A 414 14.39 1.94 3.36
N ALA A 415 14.12 0.67 2.96
CA ALA A 415 14.68 -0.52 3.60
C ALA A 415 16.18 -0.71 3.36
N ASN A 416 16.74 -0.11 2.31
CA ASN A 416 18.19 -0.06 2.09
C ASN A 416 18.84 1.05 2.94
N GLY A 417 18.20 1.47 4.03
CA GLY A 417 18.61 2.61 4.86
C GLY A 417 20.04 2.46 5.38
N GLY A 418 20.91 3.34 4.87
CA GLY A 418 22.36 3.34 5.11
C GLY A 418 23.17 2.89 3.91
N GLU A 419 22.59 2.15 2.96
CA GLU A 419 23.25 1.71 1.73
C GLU A 419 23.03 2.68 0.56
N MET A 420 24.12 3.04 -0.10
CA MET A 420 24.15 3.95 -1.23
C MET A 420 25.09 3.40 -2.31
N ASN A 421 24.77 3.64 -3.57
CA ASN A 421 25.62 3.21 -4.68
C ASN A 421 26.55 4.34 -5.13
N ILE A 422 27.85 4.05 -5.19
CA ILE A 422 28.84 4.87 -5.86
C ILE A 422 29.07 4.26 -7.24
N LYS A 423 28.63 4.94 -8.29
CA LYS A 423 28.90 4.52 -9.68
C LYS A 423 30.24 5.10 -10.12
N VAL A 424 31.09 4.28 -10.71
CA VAL A 424 32.38 4.68 -11.29
C VAL A 424 32.33 4.48 -12.80
N ASP A 425 32.42 5.59 -13.54
CA ASP A 425 32.35 5.63 -14.99
C ASP A 425 33.68 6.08 -15.61
N VAL A 426 33.95 5.65 -16.85
CA VAL A 426 35.08 6.15 -17.64
C VAL A 426 34.72 7.52 -18.21
N ASN A 427 35.34 8.56 -17.66
CA ASN A 427 35.16 9.95 -18.07
C ASN A 427 36.00 10.29 -19.31
N TYR A 428 37.23 9.76 -19.40
CA TYR A 428 38.13 10.01 -20.52
C TYR A 428 39.11 8.85 -20.74
N LEU A 429 39.49 8.63 -22.00
CA LEU A 429 40.43 7.58 -22.39
C LEU A 429 41.33 8.09 -23.54
N LYS A 430 42.64 7.82 -23.45
CA LYS A 430 43.61 8.08 -24.52
C LYS A 430 44.46 6.82 -24.79
N PRO A 431 44.39 6.21 -25.99
CA PRO A 431 45.28 5.10 -26.37
C PRO A 431 46.74 5.52 -26.55
N LYS A 432 47.69 4.59 -26.41
CA LYS A 432 49.09 4.82 -26.84
C LYS A 432 49.20 4.72 -28.36
N GLU A 433 49.84 5.69 -29.01
CA GLU A 433 50.14 5.64 -30.44
C GLU A 433 51.18 4.55 -30.73
N GLN A 434 50.86 3.62 -31.64
CA GLN A 434 51.80 2.60 -32.11
C GLN A 434 52.74 3.21 -33.15
N ASN A 435 54.03 3.32 -32.85
CA ASN A 435 55.05 3.56 -33.86
C ASN A 435 55.19 2.30 -34.73
N MET A 436 54.65 2.32 -35.95
CA MET A 436 54.93 1.29 -36.95
C MET A 436 56.37 1.44 -37.46
N GLN A 437 57.26 0.56 -36.98
CA GLN A 437 58.47 0.21 -37.73
C GLN A 437 58.29 -1.15 -38.39
N THR A 438 58.30 -1.10 -39.71
CA THR A 438 58.14 -2.17 -40.68
C THR A 438 59.24 -3.23 -40.55
N GLY A 439 58.86 -4.50 -40.43
CA GLY A 439 59.75 -5.65 -40.51
C GLY A 439 58.98 -6.90 -40.96
N MET A 440 59.19 -7.29 -42.21
CA MET A 440 58.50 -8.36 -42.93
C MET A 440 59.25 -9.70 -42.79
N LEU A 441 58.52 -10.83 -42.97
CA LEU A 441 58.94 -12.25 -43.09
C LEU A 441 59.10 -13.04 -41.77
N ALA A 442 58.66 -14.29 -41.61
CA ALA A 442 58.02 -15.26 -42.52
C ALA A 442 57.20 -16.27 -41.69
N THR A 443 56.26 -16.92 -42.38
CA THR A 443 55.40 -18.03 -41.96
C THR A 443 56.15 -19.29 -41.57
N GLU A 444 55.66 -20.00 -40.55
CA GLU A 444 55.60 -21.47 -40.54
C GLU A 444 54.49 -21.96 -39.59
N THR A 445 53.62 -22.81 -40.13
CA THR A 445 52.44 -23.40 -39.51
C THR A 445 52.72 -24.88 -39.16
N VAL A 446 51.77 -25.53 -38.46
CA VAL A 446 51.56 -26.99 -38.23
C VAL A 446 51.97 -27.40 -36.81
N ARG A 447 51.17 -28.05 -35.95
CA ARG A 447 49.96 -28.91 -36.04
C ARG A 447 49.38 -29.04 -34.62
N CYS A 448 48.07 -29.27 -34.47
CA CYS A 448 47.57 -30.38 -33.65
C CYS A 448 46.10 -30.69 -33.96
N GLN A 449 45.79 -31.99 -33.94
CA GLN A 449 44.64 -32.65 -34.54
C GLN A 449 43.38 -32.60 -33.67
N GLU A 450 42.21 -32.47 -34.32
CA GLU A 450 40.89 -32.81 -33.78
C GLU A 450 40.62 -34.32 -33.87
N VAL A 451 39.87 -34.87 -32.89
CA VAL A 451 39.12 -36.12 -33.05
C VAL A 451 37.73 -36.05 -32.34
N ILE A 452 36.68 -35.82 -33.15
CA ILE A 452 35.36 -36.51 -33.26
C ILE A 452 34.32 -36.49 -32.09
N LEU A 453 33.32 -35.58 -32.21
CA LEU A 453 31.82 -35.71 -32.41
C LEU A 453 30.98 -36.81 -31.68
N PRO A 454 29.63 -36.64 -31.44
CA PRO A 454 28.60 -36.03 -32.33
C PRO A 454 27.54 -35.08 -31.67
N ARG A 455 27.10 -33.98 -32.30
CA ARG A 455 26.04 -33.76 -33.35
C ARG A 455 24.60 -33.98 -32.85
N VAL A 456 23.67 -33.00 -32.98
CA VAL A 456 22.72 -32.80 -34.11
C VAL A 456 21.96 -31.47 -33.86
N SER A 457 22.16 -30.41 -34.67
CA SER A 457 21.31 -29.91 -35.79
C SER A 457 20.35 -28.78 -35.36
N ALA A 458 20.03 -27.71 -36.10
CA ALA A 458 20.21 -27.32 -37.50
C ALA A 458 19.99 -25.79 -37.68
N THR A 459 20.56 -25.23 -38.77
CA THR A 459 20.02 -24.17 -39.68
C THR A 459 19.65 -22.77 -39.12
N SER A 460 19.95 -21.63 -39.74
CA SER A 460 20.40 -21.29 -41.10
C SER A 460 20.80 -19.80 -41.22
N ALA A 461 21.77 -19.54 -42.11
CA ALA A 461 21.91 -18.41 -43.03
C ALA A 461 22.03 -16.96 -42.48
N ALA A 462 23.27 -16.48 -42.50
CA ALA A 462 23.65 -15.08 -42.48
C ALA A 462 23.58 -14.47 -43.90
N SER A 463 23.09 -13.23 -44.00
CA SER A 463 23.41 -12.29 -45.08
C SER A 463 24.11 -11.09 -44.47
N GLY A 464 25.37 -10.87 -44.85
CA GLY A 464 26.20 -9.81 -44.34
C GLY A 464 25.84 -8.43 -44.88
N SER A 465 26.02 -7.42 -44.03
CA SER A 465 26.28 -6.04 -44.44
C SER A 465 27.28 -5.44 -43.47
N ALA A 466 28.47 -5.13 -43.97
CA ALA A 466 29.52 -4.42 -43.26
C ALA A 466 28.99 -3.08 -42.73
N SER A 467 29.18 -2.83 -41.44
CA SER A 467 28.97 -1.52 -40.82
C SER A 467 30.18 -1.16 -39.95
N CYS A 468 30.41 0.14 -39.82
CA CYS A 468 31.61 0.82 -39.37
C CYS A 468 32.01 0.51 -37.90
N PRO A 469 33.27 0.15 -37.58
CA PRO A 469 33.67 -0.20 -36.23
C PRO A 469 34.17 1.04 -35.48
N GLN A 470 33.29 1.86 -34.90
CA GLN A 470 33.73 2.88 -33.93
C GLN A 470 32.84 3.00 -32.69
N THR A 471 31.57 2.62 -32.73
CA THR A 471 30.68 2.66 -31.55
C THR A 471 30.62 1.35 -30.78
N GLU A 472 30.70 0.19 -31.45
CA GLU A 472 30.83 -1.12 -30.80
C GLU A 472 32.20 -1.31 -30.13
N ASP A 473 33.26 -0.68 -30.69
CA ASP A 473 34.62 -0.73 -30.14
C ASP A 473 34.68 -0.03 -28.77
N LEU A 474 34.04 1.13 -28.58
CA LEU A 474 34.13 1.89 -27.33
C LEU A 474 33.37 1.24 -26.17
N HIS A 475 32.20 0.64 -26.43
CA HIS A 475 31.42 -0.05 -25.39
C HIS A 475 32.11 -1.33 -24.94
N THR A 476 32.53 -2.17 -25.89
CA THR A 476 33.30 -3.39 -25.62
C THR A 476 34.59 -3.07 -24.86
N ARG A 477 35.26 -1.97 -25.22
CA ARG A 477 36.48 -1.50 -24.57
C ARG A 477 36.25 -0.94 -23.17
N LYS A 478 35.11 -0.28 -22.91
CA LYS A 478 34.69 0.09 -21.54
C LYS A 478 34.44 -1.14 -20.69
N GLU A 479 33.77 -2.16 -21.24
CA GLU A 479 33.57 -3.43 -20.55
C GLU A 479 34.88 -4.16 -20.27
N GLU A 480 35.82 -4.19 -21.23
CA GLU A 480 37.17 -4.73 -21.01
C GLU A 480 37.94 -3.97 -19.92
N ILE A 481 37.87 -2.63 -19.91
CA ILE A 481 38.46 -1.80 -18.86
C ILE A 481 37.89 -2.19 -17.50
N PHE A 482 36.57 -2.27 -17.36
CA PHE A 482 35.93 -2.64 -16.11
C PHE A 482 36.23 -4.08 -15.71
N LEU A 483 36.31 -5.01 -16.66
CA LEU A 483 36.69 -6.41 -16.39
C LEU A 483 38.13 -6.51 -15.92
N SER A 484 39.07 -5.76 -16.50
CA SER A 484 40.46 -5.71 -16.03
C SER A 484 40.57 -5.11 -14.63
N ILE A 485 39.84 -4.02 -14.34
CA ILE A 485 39.81 -3.41 -13.00
C ILE A 485 39.22 -4.41 -11.96
N ILE A 486 38.12 -5.09 -12.31
CA ILE A 486 37.46 -6.08 -11.46
C ILE A 486 38.36 -7.31 -11.29
N LEU A 487 38.97 -7.85 -12.35
CA LEU A 487 39.86 -9.01 -12.27
C LEU A 487 41.12 -8.70 -11.48
N ASN A 488 41.68 -7.49 -11.60
CA ASN A 488 42.80 -7.06 -10.76
C ASN A 488 42.37 -7.03 -9.28
N TYR A 489 41.20 -6.48 -8.97
CA TYR A 489 40.63 -6.45 -7.62
C TYR A 489 40.31 -7.84 -7.03
N PHE A 490 39.82 -8.79 -7.84
CA PHE A 490 39.42 -10.14 -7.35
C PHE A 490 40.56 -11.18 -7.38
N ASN A 491 41.53 -11.08 -8.29
CA ASN A 491 42.70 -11.98 -8.33
C ASN A 491 43.69 -11.73 -7.18
N SER A 492 43.54 -10.63 -6.46
CA SER A 492 44.32 -10.26 -5.28
C SER A 492 43.65 -10.65 -3.94
N ILE A 493 42.58 -11.46 -3.97
CA ILE A 493 41.99 -12.10 -2.76
C ILE A 493 42.82 -13.31 -2.26
N LYS A 494 43.99 -13.56 -2.87
CA LYS A 494 45.08 -14.30 -2.21
C LYS A 494 46.44 -13.64 -2.49
N PRO A 495 47.06 -13.00 -1.49
CA PRO A 495 48.51 -12.89 -1.51
C PRO A 495 49.16 -13.16 -0.14
N GLN A 496 50.37 -13.72 -0.17
CA GLN A 496 51.27 -13.84 0.98
C GLN A 496 52.02 -12.52 1.30
N SER A 497 51.47 -11.35 0.97
CA SER A 497 52.01 -10.06 1.44
C SER A 497 50.94 -8.96 1.42
N ILE A 498 50.86 -8.22 2.52
CA ILE A 498 49.79 -7.28 2.90
C ILE A 498 50.04 -5.83 2.42
N GLU A 499 51.15 -5.52 1.75
CA GLU A 499 51.60 -4.12 1.59
C GLU A 499 51.25 -3.41 0.28
N GLU A 500 50.52 -4.03 -0.66
CA GLU A 500 50.13 -3.37 -1.93
C GLU A 500 48.61 -3.38 -2.24
N PHE A 501 47.76 -3.93 -1.38
CA PHE A 501 46.34 -4.21 -1.70
C PHE A 501 45.29 -3.16 -1.24
N ASN A 502 45.61 -2.14 -0.43
CA ASN A 502 44.58 -1.52 0.43
C ASN A 502 44.29 -0.01 0.28
N ARG A 503 44.47 0.67 -0.86
CA ARG A 503 44.25 2.16 -0.85
C ARG A 503 42.78 2.60 -0.80
N PHE A 504 41.88 1.98 -1.56
CA PHE A 504 40.44 2.27 -1.48
C PHE A 504 39.82 1.63 -0.24
N MET A 505 40.31 0.46 0.16
CA MET A 505 39.88 -0.21 1.40
C MET A 505 40.34 0.56 2.65
N GLU A 506 41.53 1.16 2.66
CA GLU A 506 42.00 2.07 3.71
C GLU A 506 41.17 3.34 3.76
N TYR A 507 40.82 3.91 2.59
CA TYR A 507 39.91 5.05 2.54
C TYR A 507 38.54 4.66 3.10
N ALA A 508 37.97 3.54 2.65
CA ALA A 508 36.69 3.03 3.13
C ALA A 508 36.74 2.70 4.63
N GLU A 509 37.82 2.10 5.13
CA GLU A 509 38.03 1.79 6.55
C GLU A 509 38.18 3.08 7.38
N LYS A 510 38.95 4.06 6.89
CA LYS A 510 39.12 5.37 7.52
C LYS A 510 37.80 6.14 7.57
N MET A 511 36.99 6.06 6.52
CA MET A 511 35.65 6.64 6.41
C MET A 511 34.57 5.78 7.07
N ARG A 512 34.89 4.58 7.54
CA ARG A 512 33.96 3.58 8.10
C ARG A 512 32.79 3.23 7.17
N LEU A 513 33.09 3.03 5.89
CA LEU A 513 32.17 2.56 4.86
C LEU A 513 32.26 1.04 4.74
N ILE A 514 31.12 0.35 4.78
CA ILE A 514 31.06 -1.10 4.57
C ILE A 514 30.71 -1.38 3.11
N ILE A 515 31.60 -2.02 2.35
CA ILE A 515 31.31 -2.41 0.97
C ILE A 515 30.44 -3.67 0.96
N THR A 516 29.25 -3.61 0.38
CA THR A 516 28.27 -4.71 0.37
C THR A 516 28.15 -5.43 -0.97
N GLY A 517 28.69 -4.87 -2.05
CA GLY A 517 28.70 -5.54 -3.37
C GLY A 517 29.37 -4.75 -4.50
N VAL A 518 29.72 -5.47 -5.57
CA VAL A 518 30.21 -4.93 -6.86
C VAL A 518 29.55 -5.68 -8.02
N SER A 519 29.06 -4.98 -9.05
CA SER A 519 28.39 -5.57 -10.23
C SER A 519 29.26 -5.59 -11.51
N LYS A 520 28.99 -6.53 -12.43
CA LYS A 520 29.67 -6.66 -13.74
C LYS A 520 28.95 -5.83 -14.82
N GLY A 521 29.68 -5.11 -15.67
CA GLY A 521 29.16 -4.29 -16.78
C GLY A 521 29.25 -2.78 -16.55
N SER A 522 29.27 -2.35 -15.28
CA SER A 522 29.65 -1.00 -14.81
C SER A 522 30.19 -1.16 -13.39
N LEU A 523 31.27 -0.44 -13.04
CA LEU A 523 31.85 -0.52 -11.70
C LEU A 523 30.95 0.25 -10.71
N VAL A 524 29.98 -0.44 -10.13
CA VAL A 524 29.10 0.10 -9.08
C VAL A 524 29.55 -0.49 -7.75
N ILE A 525 29.88 0.37 -6.80
CA ILE A 525 30.29 0.01 -5.44
C ILE A 525 29.15 0.37 -4.50
N THR A 526 28.51 -0.63 -3.90
CA THR A 526 27.50 -0.38 -2.86
C THR A 526 28.20 -0.23 -1.52
N VAL A 527 28.00 0.91 -0.86
CA VAL A 527 28.56 1.22 0.46
C VAL A 527 27.45 1.39 1.47
N ARG A 528 27.63 0.86 2.68
CA ARG A 528 26.79 1.14 3.84
C ARG A 528 27.50 2.13 4.76
N CYS A 529 26.85 3.26 5.03
CA CYS A 529 27.25 4.21 6.05
C CYS A 529 26.80 3.70 7.42
N GLU A 530 27.58 3.97 8.47
CA GLU A 530 27.20 3.59 9.85
C GLU A 530 26.54 4.73 10.62
N SER A 531 26.57 5.97 10.11
CA SER A 531 25.95 7.14 10.75
C SER A 531 25.65 8.26 9.76
N LEU A 532 24.83 9.23 10.20
CA LEU A 532 24.55 10.45 9.44
C LEU A 532 25.83 11.25 9.15
N MET A 533 26.75 11.35 10.12
CA MET A 533 28.01 12.09 9.94
C MET A 533 28.84 11.49 8.80
N ILE A 534 28.97 10.16 8.77
CA ILE A 534 29.70 9.45 7.70
C ILE A 534 29.06 9.69 6.34
N LEU A 535 27.73 9.70 6.28
CA LEU A 535 27.00 9.99 5.04
C LEU A 535 27.24 11.43 4.56
N GLU A 536 27.26 12.41 5.46
CA GLU A 536 27.53 13.81 5.13
C GLU A 536 28.99 14.06 4.71
N ASP A 537 29.95 13.38 5.35
CA ASP A 537 31.36 13.43 4.98
C ASP A 537 31.58 12.81 3.58
N LEU A 538 30.99 11.64 3.31
CA LEU A 538 31.05 11.01 1.99
C LEU A 538 30.43 11.89 0.89
N TRP A 539 29.31 12.55 1.19
CA TRP A 539 28.67 13.48 0.26
C TRP A 539 29.53 14.73 0.01
N THR A 540 30.28 15.18 1.01
CA THR A 540 31.24 16.29 0.90
C THR A 540 32.42 15.90 0.01
N ASP A 541 32.98 14.70 0.19
CA ASP A 541 34.05 14.18 -0.64
C ASP A 541 33.61 13.98 -2.10
N TYR A 542 32.37 13.55 -2.32
CA TYR A 542 31.77 13.50 -3.65
C TYR A 542 31.60 14.91 -4.26
N SER A 543 30.96 15.83 -3.54
CA SER A 543 30.63 17.17 -4.04
C SER A 543 31.86 18.04 -4.32
N SER A 544 32.97 17.78 -3.62
CA SER A 544 34.24 18.48 -3.81
C SER A 544 35.10 17.88 -4.94
N GLY A 545 34.74 16.71 -5.46
CA GLY A 545 35.54 15.96 -6.44
C GLY A 545 36.68 15.15 -5.81
N HIS A 546 36.85 15.16 -4.48
CA HIS A 546 37.88 14.37 -3.81
C HIS A 546 37.67 12.87 -4.01
N LEU A 547 36.41 12.42 -4.02
CA LEU A 547 36.07 11.01 -4.28
C LEU A 547 36.51 10.55 -5.69
N ASP A 548 36.47 11.44 -6.69
CA ASP A 548 36.99 11.15 -8.03
C ASP A 548 38.50 10.89 -7.99
N GLU A 549 39.25 11.70 -7.24
CA GLU A 549 40.70 11.53 -7.07
C GLU A 549 41.05 10.23 -6.35
N VAL A 550 40.30 9.89 -5.29
CA VAL A 550 40.49 8.66 -4.52
C VAL A 550 40.27 7.45 -5.44
N VAL A 551 39.14 7.39 -6.14
CA VAL A 551 38.82 6.28 -7.06
C VAL A 551 39.82 6.22 -8.22
N GLN A 552 40.19 7.36 -8.81
CA GLN A 552 41.20 7.44 -9.86
C GLN A 552 42.54 6.83 -9.41
N ASN A 553 43.04 7.22 -8.24
CA ASN A 553 44.32 6.74 -7.73
C ASN A 553 44.29 5.26 -7.29
N CYS A 554 43.12 4.76 -6.91
CA CYS A 554 42.98 3.39 -6.45
C CYS A 554 42.82 2.38 -7.59
N PHE A 555 42.10 2.73 -8.65
CA PHE A 555 41.76 1.80 -9.72
C PHE A 555 42.57 1.97 -11.02
N VAL A 556 43.29 3.08 -11.20
CA VAL A 556 44.11 3.32 -12.40
C VAL A 556 45.59 3.17 -12.05
N THR A 557 46.11 1.95 -12.14
CA THR A 557 47.52 1.64 -11.92
C THR A 557 48.32 1.62 -13.23
N GLU A 558 49.65 1.70 -13.15
CA GLU A 558 50.51 1.55 -14.33
C GLU A 558 50.33 0.20 -15.04
N GLU A 559 50.02 -0.86 -14.29
CA GLU A 559 49.78 -2.20 -14.82
C GLU A 559 48.51 -2.22 -15.68
N ILE A 560 47.42 -1.66 -15.18
CA ILE A 560 46.14 -1.56 -15.91
C ILE A 560 46.31 -0.72 -17.18
N LEU A 561 47.06 0.40 -17.11
CA LEU A 561 47.36 1.21 -18.29
C LEU A 561 48.22 0.45 -19.33
N LYS A 562 49.12 -0.43 -18.89
CA LYS A 562 49.96 -1.25 -19.78
C LYS A 562 49.15 -2.39 -20.40
N GLU A 563 48.37 -3.14 -19.62
CA GLU A 563 47.52 -4.23 -20.10
C GLU A 563 46.50 -3.77 -21.15
N LEU A 564 45.92 -2.58 -20.94
CA LEU A 564 44.90 -2.02 -21.82
C LEU A 564 45.47 -1.14 -22.96
N ASN A 565 46.80 -1.02 -23.03
CA ASN A 565 47.53 -0.19 -24.00
C ASN A 565 47.06 1.28 -24.04
N LEU A 566 46.90 1.89 -22.87
CA LEU A 566 46.41 3.26 -22.68
C LEU A 566 47.53 4.20 -22.25
N ALA A 567 47.49 5.43 -22.77
CA ALA A 567 48.34 6.55 -22.35
C ALA A 567 47.71 7.29 -21.17
N GLU A 568 46.37 7.34 -21.12
CA GLU A 568 45.62 8.00 -20.07
C GLU A 568 44.23 7.36 -19.91
N LEU A 569 43.79 7.19 -18.66
CA LEU A 569 42.44 6.77 -18.29
C LEU A 569 41.98 7.66 -17.13
N ARG A 570 40.83 8.32 -17.28
CA ARG A 570 40.19 9.08 -16.19
C ARG A 570 38.84 8.48 -15.84
N LEU A 571 38.64 8.22 -14.56
CA LEU A 571 37.40 7.77 -13.96
C LEU A 571 36.63 8.96 -13.37
N LYS A 572 35.33 8.80 -13.19
CA LYS A 572 34.45 9.74 -12.51
C LYS A 572 33.46 8.98 -11.65
N THR A 573 33.19 9.51 -10.46
CA THR A 573 32.20 8.97 -9.55
C THR A 573 30.87 9.69 -9.67
N THR A 574 29.78 8.97 -9.43
CA THR A 574 28.43 9.53 -9.36
C THR A 574 27.70 8.90 -8.19
N ILE A 575 27.12 9.74 -7.34
CA ILE A 575 26.20 9.35 -6.27
C ILE A 575 24.82 9.90 -6.62
N ASP A 576 23.80 9.04 -6.53
CA ASP A 576 22.42 9.45 -6.80
C ASP A 576 21.87 10.30 -5.64
N ILE A 577 21.37 11.50 -5.95
CA ILE A 577 20.86 12.45 -4.95
C ILE A 577 19.62 11.93 -4.23
N GLU A 578 18.79 11.12 -4.88
CA GLU A 578 17.60 10.52 -4.26
C GLU A 578 18.03 9.41 -3.28
N GLU A 579 19.06 8.62 -3.62
CA GLU A 579 19.64 7.62 -2.71
C GLU A 579 20.30 8.27 -1.49
N TYR A 580 21.05 9.36 -1.67
CA TYR A 580 21.62 10.15 -0.57
C TYR A 580 20.54 10.67 0.38
N ASN A 581 19.49 11.31 -0.16
CA ASN A 581 18.40 11.85 0.65
C ASN A 581 17.64 10.75 1.38
N ALA A 582 17.45 9.57 0.76
CA ALA A 582 16.84 8.42 1.41
C ALA A 582 17.69 7.90 2.58
N CYS A 583 19.02 7.84 2.43
CA CYS A 583 19.93 7.47 3.51
C CYS A 583 19.96 8.51 4.64
N LYS A 584 19.90 9.80 4.30
CA LYS A 584 19.86 10.89 5.28
C LYS A 584 18.60 10.80 6.14
N MET A 585 17.44 10.66 5.49
CA MET A 585 16.17 10.46 6.18
C MET A 585 16.14 9.20 7.04
N PHE A 586 16.87 8.14 6.66
CA PHE A 586 17.00 6.93 7.46
C PHE A 586 17.71 7.21 8.79
N PHE A 587 18.89 7.83 8.77
CA PHE A 587 19.62 8.13 10.02
C PHE A 587 18.92 9.16 10.90
N GLU A 588 18.24 10.14 10.31
CA GLU A 588 17.41 11.09 11.07
C GLU A 588 16.26 10.37 11.81
N LYS A 589 15.71 9.31 11.23
CA LYS A 589 14.68 8.48 11.88
C LYS A 589 15.26 7.50 12.91
N ASP A 590 16.43 6.93 12.66
CA ASP A 590 17.08 5.98 13.58
C ASP A 590 17.55 6.66 14.88
N ALA A 591 18.06 7.90 14.77
CA ALA A 591 18.41 8.73 15.92
C ALA A 591 17.21 9.00 16.86
N LEU A 592 15.99 9.01 16.32
CA LEU A 592 14.74 9.18 17.08
C LEU A 592 14.23 7.87 17.71
N ARG A 593 14.74 6.70 17.31
CA ARG A 593 14.39 5.39 17.87
C ARG A 593 15.26 4.98 19.06
N GLY A 594 16.38 5.67 19.29
CA GLY A 594 17.35 5.37 20.35
C GLY A 594 17.13 6.08 21.69
N TRP A 595 15.96 6.69 21.92
CA TRP A 595 15.61 7.41 23.15
C TRP A 595 14.33 6.89 23.79
#